data_AF-A0A7V9KNC0-F1
#
_entry.id   AF-A0A7V9KNC0-F1
#
_cell.length_a   1.000
_cell.length_b   1.000
_cell.length_c   1.000
_cell.angle_alpha   90.00
_cell.angle_beta   90.00
_cell.angle_gamma   90.00
#
_symmetry.space_group_name_H-M   'P 1'
#
loop_
_entity.id
_entity.type
_entity.pdbx_description
1 polymer ?
#
loop_
_entity_poly.entity_id
_entity_poly.type
_entity_poly.pdbx_seq_one_letter_code
_entity_poly.pdbx_strand_id
1 'polypeptide(L)'
;MSLLHIAIMVTGAFAAGAINSVAGGGTLITFPLLIWLGLDPKIANATSTVALWPGLFGGLFGYRKELENSSALLLRLGLTSVIGGAIGAWLLIWTPSPTFARLVPFLILFATILFMAQGSINRWLRLQPIMAEPKASWWLGAIVFQFFSSIYGGYFGAGNGILMLAAMGLLGIHEIHRANGIKNFLGICINSIAVLSFALTDLVDWSDALLMAGGALLGGYFGASMAVRVGQIWVRRGIVAIGFVIFFV
;
A
#
# COMPACT_ATOMS: atom_id res chain seq x y z
N MET A 1 -17.94 -19.52 -9.52
CA MET A 1 -16.98 -18.67 -10.27
C MET A 1 -16.41 -19.45 -11.45
N SER A 2 -16.20 -18.85 -12.62
CA SER A 2 -15.54 -19.54 -13.73
C SER A 2 -14.03 -19.61 -13.52
N LEU A 3 -13.36 -20.64 -14.07
CA LEU A 3 -11.89 -20.81 -14.00
C LEU A 3 -11.12 -19.57 -14.48
N LEU A 4 -11.68 -18.86 -15.46
CA LEU A 4 -11.12 -17.61 -15.99
C LEU A 4 -11.09 -16.50 -14.93
N HIS A 5 -12.15 -16.33 -14.14
CA HIS A 5 -12.20 -15.33 -13.07
C HIS A 5 -11.14 -15.60 -12.00
N ILE A 6 -11.02 -16.86 -11.58
CA ILE A 6 -10.01 -17.29 -10.60
C ILE A 6 -8.60 -16.99 -11.12
N ALA A 7 -8.31 -17.33 -12.38
CA ALA A 7 -7.02 -17.06 -13.00
C ALA A 7 -6.70 -15.55 -13.04
N ILE A 8 -7.67 -14.71 -13.41
CA ILE A 8 -7.51 -13.25 -13.44
C ILE A 8 -7.25 -12.70 -12.03
N MET A 9 -7.98 -13.17 -11.02
CA MET A 9 -7.82 -12.72 -9.64
C MET A 9 -6.45 -13.10 -9.06
N VAL A 10 -6.01 -14.35 -9.25
CA VAL A 10 -4.71 -14.82 -8.75
C VAL A 10 -3.58 -14.09 -9.46
N THR A 11 -3.64 -13.94 -10.79
CA THR A 11 -2.59 -13.25 -11.56
C THR A 11 -2.57 -11.75 -11.27
N GLY A 12 -3.73 -11.11 -11.13
CA GLY A 12 -3.86 -9.72 -10.72
C GLY A 12 -3.32 -9.49 -9.31
N ALA A 13 -3.68 -10.36 -8.36
CA ALA A 13 -3.18 -10.29 -6.98
C ALA A 13 -1.67 -10.55 -6.90
N PHE A 14 -1.13 -11.47 -7.72
CA PHE A 14 0.31 -11.69 -7.84
C PHE A 14 1.04 -10.43 -8.34
N ALA A 15 0.57 -9.83 -9.44
CA ALA A 15 1.14 -8.59 -9.95
C ALA A 15 1.05 -7.46 -8.92
N ALA A 16 -0.09 -7.34 -8.25
CA ALA A 16 -0.32 -6.37 -7.20
C ALA A 16 0.61 -6.57 -6.01
N GLY A 17 0.78 -7.80 -5.52
CA GLY A 17 1.71 -8.13 -4.44
C GLY A 17 3.15 -7.79 -4.82
N ALA A 18 3.57 -8.11 -6.05
CA ALA A 18 4.89 -7.76 -6.55
C ALA A 18 5.12 -6.25 -6.57
N ILE A 19 4.17 -5.49 -7.13
CA ILE A 19 4.23 -4.02 -7.16
C ILE A 19 4.14 -3.41 -5.77
N ASN A 20 3.37 -4.01 -4.85
CA ASN A 20 3.25 -3.52 -3.48
C ASN A 20 4.59 -3.62 -2.74
N SER A 21 5.28 -4.76 -2.90
CA SER A 21 6.60 -4.99 -2.28
C SER A 21 7.65 -3.97 -2.72
N VAL A 22 7.64 -3.57 -4.00
CA VAL A 22 8.63 -2.66 -4.60
C VAL A 22 8.23 -1.18 -4.47
N ALA A 23 6.98 -0.86 -4.80
CA ALA A 23 6.52 0.52 -5.03
C ALA A 23 5.31 0.93 -4.20
N GLY A 24 4.61 0.01 -3.52
CA GLY A 24 3.45 0.34 -2.69
C GLY A 24 2.17 0.65 -3.47
N GLY A 25 2.07 0.16 -4.71
CA GLY A 25 0.95 0.43 -5.62
C GLY A 25 -0.02 -0.74 -5.82
N GLY A 26 0.06 -1.81 -5.03
CA GLY A 26 -0.70 -3.04 -5.28
C GLY A 26 -2.22 -2.82 -5.31
N THR A 27 -2.75 -2.00 -4.39
CA THR A 27 -4.18 -1.69 -4.31
C THR A 27 -4.72 -1.03 -5.59
N LEU A 28 -3.88 -0.33 -6.36
CA LEU A 28 -4.28 0.27 -7.64
C LEU A 28 -4.63 -0.77 -8.72
N ILE A 29 -4.28 -2.03 -8.50
CA ILE A 29 -4.62 -3.15 -9.38
C ILE A 29 -5.80 -3.94 -8.80
N THR A 30 -5.72 -4.33 -7.53
CA THR A 30 -6.72 -5.20 -6.91
C THR A 30 -8.05 -4.51 -6.67
N PHE A 31 -8.04 -3.22 -6.28
CA PHE A 31 -9.28 -2.49 -6.03
C PHE A 31 -10.14 -2.37 -7.30
N PRO A 32 -9.63 -1.86 -8.43
CA PRO A 32 -10.46 -1.76 -9.64
C PRO A 32 -10.85 -3.12 -10.22
N LEU A 33 -10.01 -4.15 -10.02
CA LEU A 33 -10.36 -5.53 -10.40
C LEU A 33 -11.58 -6.04 -9.62
N LEU A 34 -11.65 -5.80 -8.32
CA LEU A 34 -12.80 -6.19 -7.49
C LEU A 34 -14.07 -5.37 -7.82
N ILE A 35 -13.92 -4.09 -8.15
CA ILE A 35 -15.04 -3.28 -8.68
C ILE A 35 -15.58 -3.89 -9.98
N TRP A 36 -14.69 -4.31 -10.89
CA TRP A 36 -15.09 -4.94 -12.15
C TRP A 36 -15.81 -6.28 -11.95
N LEU A 37 -15.49 -7.00 -10.87
CA LEU A 37 -16.19 -8.22 -10.46
C LEU A 37 -17.56 -7.94 -9.81
N GLY A 38 -17.94 -6.67 -9.65
CA GLY A 38 -19.25 -6.24 -9.17
C GLY A 38 -19.34 -6.03 -7.65
N LEU A 39 -18.20 -6.00 -6.94
CA LEU A 39 -18.21 -5.73 -5.50
C LEU A 39 -18.51 -4.25 -5.22
N ASP A 40 -19.23 -3.99 -4.13
CA ASP A 40 -19.41 -2.64 -3.60
C ASP A 40 -18.04 -1.99 -3.34
N PRO A 41 -17.83 -0.70 -3.65
CA PRO A 41 -16.54 -0.07 -3.46
C PRO A 41 -15.96 -0.19 -2.06
N LYS A 42 -16.80 -0.14 -1.01
CA LYS A 42 -16.30 -0.28 0.36
C LYS A 42 -15.83 -1.72 0.63
N ILE A 43 -16.58 -2.71 0.14
CA ILE A 43 -16.23 -4.14 0.24
C ILE A 43 -14.98 -4.46 -0.58
N ALA A 44 -14.88 -3.93 -1.80
CA ALA A 44 -13.73 -4.10 -2.68
C ALA A 44 -12.43 -3.58 -2.03
N ASN A 45 -12.49 -2.42 -1.36
CA ASN A 45 -11.33 -1.85 -0.66
C ASN A 45 -10.90 -2.70 0.55
N ALA A 46 -11.85 -3.11 1.39
CA ALA A 46 -11.57 -3.96 2.54
C ALA A 46 -11.02 -5.34 2.12
N THR A 47 -11.66 -5.97 1.13
CA THR A 47 -11.24 -7.26 0.54
C THR A 47 -9.83 -7.16 -0.06
N SER A 48 -9.55 -6.09 -0.82
CA SER A 48 -8.21 -5.82 -1.37
C SER A 48 -7.16 -5.65 -0.26
N THR A 49 -7.51 -4.99 0.84
CA THR A 49 -6.61 -4.77 1.98
C THR A 49 -6.23 -6.11 2.63
N VAL A 50 -7.22 -6.97 2.88
CA VAL A 50 -7.00 -8.32 3.42
C VAL A 50 -6.19 -9.19 2.45
N ALA A 51 -6.51 -9.15 1.15
CA ALA A 51 -5.81 -9.91 0.13
C ALA A 51 -4.32 -9.53 0.02
N LEU A 52 -3.98 -8.25 0.09
CA LEU A 52 -2.59 -7.79 -0.08
C LEU A 52 -1.75 -7.86 1.19
N TRP A 53 -2.37 -7.97 2.36
CA TRP A 53 -1.68 -7.97 3.66
C TRP A 53 -0.62 -9.08 3.77
N PRO A 54 -0.89 -10.36 3.39
CA PRO A 54 0.14 -11.41 3.37
C PRO A 54 1.34 -11.07 2.47
N GLY A 55 1.12 -10.41 1.33
CA GLY A 55 2.17 -9.99 0.39
C GLY A 55 3.21 -9.05 1.00
N LEU A 56 2.81 -8.25 2.01
CA LEU A 56 3.73 -7.35 2.71
C LEU A 56 4.76 -8.11 3.56
N PHE A 57 4.38 -9.27 4.14
CA PHE A 57 5.31 -10.13 4.86
C PHE A 57 6.37 -10.72 3.93
N GLY A 58 5.99 -11.13 2.72
CA GLY A 58 6.95 -11.57 1.70
C GLY A 58 8.01 -10.50 1.41
N GLY A 59 7.57 -9.24 1.32
CA GLY A 59 8.46 -8.09 1.20
C GLY A 59 9.34 -7.86 2.43
N LEU A 60 8.79 -7.97 3.65
CA LEU A 60 9.54 -7.82 4.89
C LEU A 60 10.66 -8.87 5.02
N PHE A 61 10.36 -10.13 4.71
CA PHE A 61 11.34 -11.22 4.74
C PHE A 61 12.50 -10.98 3.77
N GLY A 62 12.22 -10.45 2.57
CA GLY A 62 13.25 -10.10 1.58
C GLY A 62 14.23 -9.02 2.07
N TYR A 63 13.75 -8.08 2.89
CA TYR A 63 14.54 -6.95 3.40
C TYR A 63 14.94 -7.07 4.88
N ARG A 64 14.80 -8.25 5.50
CA ARG A 64 14.98 -8.42 6.96
C ARG A 64 16.36 -7.97 7.48
N LYS A 65 17.41 -8.17 6.69
CA LYS A 65 18.79 -7.79 7.05
C LYS A 65 18.97 -6.26 7.09
N GLU A 66 18.21 -5.54 6.27
CA GLU A 66 18.27 -4.08 6.17
C GLU A 66 17.55 -3.38 7.35
N LEU A 67 16.81 -4.13 8.16
CA LEU A 67 16.10 -3.63 9.35
C LEU A 67 16.94 -3.72 10.63
N GLU A 68 18.08 -4.41 10.58
CA GLU A 68 19.02 -4.47 11.68
C GLU A 68 19.43 -3.04 12.08
N ASN A 69 19.48 -2.77 13.39
CA ASN A 69 19.77 -1.46 13.97
C ASN A 69 18.72 -0.34 13.76
N SER A 70 17.49 -0.66 13.35
CA SER A 70 16.41 0.33 13.16
C SER A 70 15.28 0.24 14.21
N SER A 71 15.47 -0.49 15.31
CA SER A 71 14.41 -0.83 16.28
C SER A 71 13.67 0.37 16.88
N ALA A 72 14.38 1.42 17.30
CA ALA A 72 13.76 2.62 17.87
C ALA A 72 12.92 3.39 16.83
N LEU A 73 13.39 3.44 15.58
CA LEU A 73 12.66 4.07 14.47
C LEU A 73 11.40 3.26 14.12
N LEU A 74 11.54 1.94 14.03
CA LEU A 74 10.43 1.02 13.74
C LEU A 74 9.37 1.09 14.83
N LEU A 75 9.77 1.16 16.10
CA LEU A 75 8.83 1.28 17.21
C LEU A 75 8.06 2.61 17.16
N ARG A 76 8.77 3.74 17.01
CA ARG A 76 8.14 5.07 17.00
C ARG A 76 7.18 5.23 15.82
N LEU A 77 7.67 4.99 14.60
CA LEU A 77 6.85 5.12 13.40
C LEU A 77 5.79 4.02 13.33
N GLY A 78 6.08 2.81 13.84
CA GLY A 78 5.15 1.70 13.90
C GLY A 78 3.95 1.99 14.80
N LEU A 79 4.17 2.53 15.99
CA LEU A 79 3.08 2.97 16.88
C LEU A 79 2.21 4.04 16.23
N THR A 80 2.84 5.06 15.65
CA THR A 80 2.12 6.10 14.88
C THR A 80 1.31 5.49 13.73
N SER A 81 1.86 4.46 13.09
CA SER A 81 1.23 3.76 11.98
C SER A 81 0.02 2.92 12.39
N VAL A 82 0.09 2.25 13.55
CA VAL A 82 -1.05 1.54 14.12
C VAL A 82 -2.16 2.51 14.50
N ILE A 83 -1.84 3.62 15.17
CA ILE A 83 -2.84 4.61 15.57
C ILE A 83 -3.49 5.26 14.35
N GLY A 84 -2.69 5.73 13.39
CA GLY A 84 -3.20 6.32 12.15
C GLY A 84 -4.01 5.30 11.34
N GLY A 85 -3.51 4.07 11.19
CA GLY A 85 -4.21 2.98 10.51
C GLY A 85 -5.56 2.64 11.14
N ALA A 86 -5.63 2.62 12.48
CA ALA A 86 -6.89 2.41 13.19
C ALA A 86 -7.91 3.52 12.91
N ILE A 87 -7.48 4.78 12.94
CA ILE A 87 -8.32 5.93 12.61
C ILE A 87 -8.79 5.85 11.15
N GLY A 88 -7.89 5.52 10.22
CA GLY A 88 -8.22 5.33 8.81
C GLY A 88 -9.24 4.23 8.57
N ALA A 89 -9.05 3.07 9.20
CA ALA A 89 -9.97 1.95 9.09
C ALA A 89 -11.34 2.29 9.70
N TRP A 90 -11.35 2.95 10.88
CA TRP A 90 -12.57 3.43 11.51
C TRP A 90 -13.33 4.42 10.62
N LEU A 91 -12.63 5.37 10.01
CA LEU A 91 -13.22 6.30 9.03
C LEU A 91 -13.85 5.55 7.85
N LEU A 92 -13.19 4.51 7.32
CA LEU A 92 -13.75 3.73 6.22
C LEU A 92 -15.02 3.00 6.64
N ILE A 93 -15.00 2.31 7.79
CA ILE A 93 -16.14 1.53 8.31
C ILE A 93 -17.38 2.42 8.41
N TRP A 94 -17.21 3.62 8.98
CA TRP A 94 -18.28 4.60 9.18
C TRP A 94 -18.63 5.41 7.94
N THR A 95 -17.83 5.35 6.87
CA THR A 95 -18.19 6.01 5.61
C THR A 95 -19.31 5.22 4.92
N PRO A 96 -20.43 5.86 4.53
CA PRO A 96 -21.45 5.23 3.71
C PRO A 96 -20.89 4.84 2.33
N SER A 97 -21.23 3.66 1.81
CA SER A 97 -20.73 3.20 0.51
C SER A 97 -20.94 4.20 -0.65
N PRO A 98 -22.08 4.91 -0.78
CA PRO A 98 -22.26 5.92 -1.81
C PRO A 98 -21.29 7.10 -1.69
N THR A 99 -20.96 7.49 -0.45
CA THR A 99 -19.98 8.56 -0.19
C THR A 99 -18.58 8.09 -0.55
N PHE A 100 -18.22 6.87 -0.15
CA PHE A 100 -16.92 6.28 -0.50
C PHE A 100 -16.76 6.16 -2.02
N ALA A 101 -17.79 5.68 -2.73
CA ALA A 101 -17.80 5.57 -4.19
C ALA A 101 -17.53 6.91 -4.89
N ARG A 102 -18.06 8.03 -4.36
CA ARG A 102 -17.77 9.38 -4.88
C ARG A 102 -16.33 9.84 -4.61
N LEU A 103 -15.71 9.36 -3.54
CA LEU A 103 -14.32 9.68 -3.20
C LEU A 103 -13.31 8.86 -4.00
N VAL A 104 -13.67 7.64 -4.40
CA VAL A 104 -12.80 6.68 -5.11
C VAL A 104 -12.06 7.30 -6.30
N PRO A 105 -12.69 8.04 -7.24
CA PRO A 105 -11.97 8.65 -8.36
C PRO A 105 -10.86 9.60 -7.92
N PHE A 106 -11.11 10.41 -6.87
CA PHE A 106 -10.12 11.33 -6.31
C PHE A 106 -8.99 10.58 -5.59
N LEU A 107 -9.32 9.51 -4.87
CA LEU A 107 -8.34 8.68 -4.19
C LEU A 107 -7.42 7.93 -5.17
N ILE A 108 -7.98 7.41 -6.26
CA ILE A 108 -7.23 6.79 -7.35
C ILE A 108 -6.36 7.82 -8.07
N LEU A 109 -6.90 9.01 -8.36
CA LEU A 109 -6.14 10.10 -8.98
C LEU A 109 -4.96 10.51 -8.10
N PHE A 110 -5.19 10.71 -6.81
CA PHE A 110 -4.15 11.04 -5.84
C PHE A 110 -3.07 9.95 -5.78
N ALA A 111 -3.46 8.69 -5.63
CA ALA A 111 -2.53 7.56 -5.64
C ALA A 111 -1.76 7.43 -6.95
N THR A 112 -2.40 7.73 -8.08
CA THR A 112 -1.75 7.74 -9.42
C THR A 112 -0.73 8.86 -9.52
N ILE A 113 -1.04 10.06 -9.03
CA ILE A 113 -0.09 11.19 -8.98
C ILE A 113 1.11 10.82 -8.10
N LEU A 114 0.88 10.23 -6.93
CA LEU A 114 1.96 9.74 -6.07
C LEU A 114 2.83 8.70 -6.80
N PHE A 115 2.20 7.74 -7.46
CA PHE A 115 2.89 6.70 -8.22
C PHE A 115 3.72 7.28 -9.37
N MET A 116 3.21 8.30 -10.07
CA MET A 116 3.96 9.04 -11.08
C MET A 116 5.12 9.84 -10.50
N ALA A 117 4.91 10.47 -9.34
CA ALA A 117 5.92 11.26 -8.65
C ALA A 117 7.01 10.38 -8.02
N GLN A 118 6.79 9.07 -7.83
CA GLN A 118 7.70 8.15 -7.16
C GLN A 118 9.14 8.22 -7.72
N GLY A 119 9.30 8.26 -9.05
CA GLY A 119 10.63 8.36 -9.67
C GLY A 119 11.36 9.65 -9.31
N SER A 120 10.65 10.77 -9.34
CA SER A 120 11.17 12.09 -8.96
C SER A 120 11.45 12.19 -7.47
N ILE A 121 10.58 11.63 -6.62
CA ILE A 121 10.77 11.54 -5.17
C ILE A 121 12.04 10.73 -4.89
N ASN A 122 12.15 9.50 -5.42
CA ASN A 122 13.33 8.67 -5.23
C ASN A 122 14.61 9.35 -5.72
N ARG A 123 14.56 10.09 -6.83
CA ARG A 123 15.71 10.84 -7.34
C ARG A 123 16.09 12.00 -6.43
N TRP A 124 15.11 12.77 -5.98
CA TRP A 124 15.31 13.87 -5.04
C TRP A 124 15.89 13.38 -3.71
N LEU A 125 15.41 12.23 -3.21
CA LEU A 125 15.96 11.58 -2.02
C LEU A 125 17.42 11.17 -2.18
N ARG A 126 17.83 10.67 -3.34
CA ARG A 126 19.24 10.34 -3.60
C ARG A 126 20.17 11.54 -3.65
N LEU A 127 19.65 12.74 -3.89
CA LEU A 127 20.42 13.97 -4.00
C LEU A 127 20.57 14.72 -2.66
N GLN A 128 19.87 14.26 -1.62
CA GLN A 128 19.97 14.85 -0.29
C GLN A 128 21.24 14.38 0.43
N PRO A 129 21.93 15.28 1.15
CA PRO A 129 23.11 14.91 1.93
C PRO A 129 22.72 13.95 3.06
N ILE A 130 23.50 12.87 3.21
CA ILE A 130 23.33 11.92 4.32
C ILE A 130 23.51 12.69 5.64
N MET A 131 22.43 12.87 6.39
CA MET A 131 22.50 13.47 7.72
C MET A 131 22.99 12.43 8.72
N ALA A 132 24.08 12.73 9.43
CA ALA A 132 24.62 11.87 10.47
C ALA A 132 23.60 11.61 11.60
N GLU A 133 22.83 12.65 11.98
CA GLU A 133 21.67 12.54 12.87
C GLU A 133 20.55 13.52 12.46
N PRO A 134 19.29 13.08 12.32
CA PRO A 134 18.17 13.97 12.03
C PRO A 134 17.88 14.88 13.24
N LYS A 135 17.75 16.20 13.01
CA LYS A 135 17.32 17.14 14.08
C LYS A 135 15.93 16.75 14.59
N ALA A 136 15.62 17.10 15.85
CA ALA A 136 14.32 16.82 16.47
C ALA A 136 13.12 17.34 15.66
N SER A 137 13.25 18.47 14.95
CA SER A 137 12.22 19.02 14.07
C SER A 137 11.91 18.12 12.86
N TRP A 138 12.92 17.48 12.28
CA TRP A 138 12.75 16.51 11.18
C TRP A 138 12.05 15.24 11.67
N TRP A 139 12.37 14.80 12.88
CA TRP A 139 11.66 13.69 13.52
C TRP A 139 10.18 13.99 13.75
N LEU A 140 9.87 15.19 14.26
CA LEU A 140 8.49 15.62 14.43
C LEU A 140 7.76 15.66 13.08
N GLY A 141 8.39 16.26 12.06
CA GLY A 141 7.85 16.29 10.70
C GLY A 141 7.57 14.90 10.13
N ALA A 142 8.50 13.95 10.29
CA ALA A 142 8.34 12.58 9.83
C ALA A 142 7.23 11.83 10.58
N ILE A 143 7.10 12.03 11.89
CA ILE A 143 6.03 11.41 12.70
C ILE A 143 4.66 11.97 12.29
N VAL A 144 4.53 13.29 12.17
CA VAL A 144 3.28 13.94 11.75
C VAL A 144 2.91 13.49 10.33
N PHE A 145 3.88 13.49 9.41
CA PHE A 145 3.65 13.02 8.05
C PHE A 145 3.25 11.54 8.02
N GLN A 146 3.97 10.68 8.76
CA GLN A 146 3.65 9.26 8.86
C GLN A 146 2.27 9.02 9.47
N PHE A 147 1.83 9.83 10.44
CA PHE A 147 0.50 9.75 11.03
C PHE A 147 -0.59 9.95 9.97
N PHE A 148 -0.54 11.05 9.21
CA PHE A 148 -1.51 11.31 8.14
C PHE A 148 -1.41 10.29 7.00
N SER A 149 -0.19 9.89 6.62
CA SER A 149 0.02 8.79 5.67
C SER A 149 -0.66 7.51 6.16
N SER A 150 -0.59 7.21 7.46
CA SER A 150 -1.17 5.99 8.03
C SER A 150 -2.68 6.04 8.12
N ILE A 151 -3.28 7.22 8.35
CA ILE A 151 -4.73 7.41 8.22
C ILE A 151 -5.18 7.11 6.80
N TYR A 152 -4.50 7.70 5.81
CA TYR A 152 -4.77 7.40 4.40
C TYR A 152 -4.57 5.91 4.07
N GLY A 153 -3.51 5.32 4.63
CA GLY A 153 -3.17 3.92 4.47
C GLY A 153 -4.24 2.96 5.01
N GLY A 154 -4.82 3.27 6.18
CA GLY A 154 -5.92 2.49 6.75
C GLY A 154 -7.27 2.74 6.07
N TYR A 155 -7.47 3.92 5.47
CA TYR A 155 -8.71 4.26 4.77
C TYR A 155 -8.77 3.66 3.35
N PHE A 156 -7.72 3.85 2.54
CA PHE A 156 -7.68 3.40 1.13
C PHE A 156 -6.42 2.61 0.77
N GLY A 157 -5.27 2.89 1.38
CA GLY A 157 -4.05 2.08 1.22
C GLY A 157 -3.31 2.24 -0.11
N ALA A 158 -3.98 2.64 -1.21
CA ALA A 158 -3.36 2.69 -2.53
C ALA A 158 -2.27 3.77 -2.63
N GLY A 159 -1.05 3.40 -3.04
CA GLY A 159 0.06 4.36 -3.13
C GLY A 159 0.61 4.82 -1.77
N ASN A 160 0.10 4.30 -0.65
CA ASN A 160 0.55 4.65 0.69
C ASN A 160 2.04 4.37 0.90
N GLY A 161 2.58 3.31 0.28
CA GLY A 161 4.01 3.01 0.36
C GLY A 161 4.90 4.15 -0.16
N ILE A 162 4.42 4.99 -1.08
CA ILE A 162 5.18 6.12 -1.63
C ILE A 162 5.21 7.28 -0.64
N LEU A 163 4.10 7.53 0.05
CA LEU A 163 4.06 8.50 1.15
C LEU A 163 5.07 8.11 2.23
N MET A 164 5.09 6.83 2.61
CA MET A 164 6.01 6.33 3.63
C MET A 164 7.48 6.47 3.21
N LEU A 165 7.80 6.22 1.93
CA LEU A 165 9.15 6.49 1.39
C LEU A 165 9.50 7.98 1.45
N ALA A 166 8.54 8.88 1.19
CA ALA A 166 8.75 10.31 1.34
C ALA A 166 9.02 10.69 2.82
N ALA A 167 8.29 10.09 3.77
CA ALA A 167 8.51 10.28 5.20
C ALA A 167 9.92 9.85 5.64
N MET A 168 10.42 8.73 5.12
CA MET A 168 11.79 8.24 5.35
C MET A 168 12.84 9.18 4.77
N GLY A 169 12.51 9.80 3.65
CA GLY A 169 13.32 10.84 3.05
C GLY A 169 13.57 12.03 3.96
N LEU A 170 12.56 12.45 4.74
CA LEU A 170 12.69 13.51 5.75
C LEU A 170 13.66 13.11 6.89
N LEU A 171 13.84 11.81 7.12
CA LEU A 171 14.75 11.27 8.14
C LEU A 171 16.15 10.97 7.59
N GLY A 172 16.44 11.32 6.34
CA GLY A 172 17.75 11.06 5.72
C GLY A 172 17.97 9.61 5.29
N ILE A 173 16.91 8.79 5.23
CA ILE A 173 17.01 7.39 4.82
C ILE A 173 16.93 7.32 3.30
N HIS A 174 18.10 7.27 2.67
CA HIS A 174 18.23 7.33 1.20
C HIS A 174 18.52 5.96 0.56
N GLU A 175 18.96 4.99 1.37
CA GLU A 175 19.21 3.63 0.89
C GLU A 175 17.87 2.93 0.60
N ILE A 176 17.66 2.57 -0.68
CA ILE A 176 16.36 2.13 -1.19
C ILE A 176 15.95 0.80 -0.57
N HIS A 177 16.89 -0.11 -0.35
CA HIS A 177 16.61 -1.40 0.25
C HIS A 177 16.15 -1.25 1.71
N ARG A 178 16.85 -0.40 2.48
CA ARG A 178 16.47 -0.05 3.85
C ARG A 178 15.12 0.67 3.92
N ALA A 179 14.88 1.65 3.06
CA ALA A 179 13.62 2.38 3.01
C ALA A 179 12.45 1.42 2.66
N ASN A 180 12.64 0.51 1.71
CA ASN A 180 11.61 -0.49 1.37
C ASN A 180 11.36 -1.50 2.51
N GLY A 181 12.40 -1.91 3.24
CA GLY A 181 12.25 -2.72 4.43
C GLY A 181 11.39 -2.05 5.50
N ILE A 182 11.72 -0.80 5.86
CA ILE A 182 10.96 -0.02 6.84
C ILE A 182 9.52 0.19 6.32
N LYS A 183 9.35 0.48 5.03
CA LYS A 183 8.03 0.70 4.41
C LYS A 183 7.16 -0.54 4.53
N ASN A 184 7.70 -1.71 4.23
CA ASN A 184 6.96 -2.96 4.35
C ASN A 184 6.58 -3.24 5.81
N PHE A 185 7.48 -3.01 6.77
CA PHE A 185 7.18 -3.16 8.19
C PHE A 185 6.04 -2.23 8.63
N LEU A 186 6.15 -0.94 8.34
CA LEU A 186 5.12 0.03 8.69
C LEU A 186 3.80 -0.26 7.94
N GLY A 187 3.89 -0.78 6.71
CA GLY A 187 2.75 -1.20 5.92
C GLY A 187 2.03 -2.37 6.60
N ILE A 188 2.78 -3.34 7.13
CA ILE A 188 2.22 -4.41 7.96
C ILE A 188 1.52 -3.81 9.18
N CYS A 189 2.12 -2.87 9.90
CA CYS A 189 1.46 -2.23 11.05
C CYS A 189 0.10 -1.60 10.68
N ILE A 190 0.05 -0.80 9.61
CA ILE A 190 -1.18 -0.14 9.13
C ILE A 190 -2.21 -1.18 8.69
N ASN A 191 -1.80 -2.13 7.87
CA ASN A 191 -2.72 -3.09 7.28
C ASN A 191 -3.17 -4.13 8.31
N SER A 192 -2.34 -4.53 9.29
CA SER A 192 -2.76 -5.44 10.36
C SER A 192 -3.94 -4.88 11.14
N ILE A 193 -3.86 -3.61 11.57
CA ILE A 193 -4.97 -3.01 12.32
C ILE A 193 -6.20 -2.76 11.44
N ALA A 194 -6.01 -2.43 10.16
CA ALA A 194 -7.11 -2.29 9.20
C ALA A 194 -7.80 -3.64 8.92
N VAL A 195 -7.02 -4.70 8.65
CA VAL A 195 -7.51 -6.08 8.46
C VAL A 195 -8.27 -6.56 9.69
N LEU A 196 -7.73 -6.37 10.89
CA LEU A 196 -8.44 -6.72 12.12
C LEU A 196 -9.75 -5.95 12.24
N SER A 197 -9.75 -4.66 11.92
CA SER A 197 -10.97 -3.82 11.99
C SER A 197 -12.01 -4.25 10.96
N PHE A 198 -11.60 -4.55 9.72
CA PHE A 198 -12.50 -4.98 8.65
C PHE A 198 -13.00 -6.41 8.85
N ALA A 199 -12.18 -7.31 9.40
CA ALA A 199 -12.56 -8.69 9.70
C ALA A 199 -13.65 -8.79 10.78
N LEU A 200 -13.78 -7.78 11.63
CA LEU A 200 -14.86 -7.65 12.63
C LEU A 200 -16.15 -7.08 12.04
N THR A 201 -16.21 -6.86 10.72
CA THR A 201 -17.36 -6.31 10.00
C THR A 201 -17.70 -7.17 8.78
N ASP A 202 -18.87 -6.97 8.18
CA ASP A 202 -19.29 -7.66 6.94
C ASP A 202 -18.70 -7.01 5.66
N LEU A 203 -17.58 -6.30 5.77
CA LEU A 203 -16.95 -5.59 4.65
C LEU A 203 -15.96 -6.46 3.86
N VAL A 204 -15.64 -7.67 4.34
CA VAL A 204 -14.63 -8.53 3.71
C VAL A 204 -15.31 -9.68 2.99
N ASP A 205 -15.13 -9.76 1.67
CA ASP A 205 -15.42 -11.00 0.95
C ASP A 205 -14.26 -11.97 1.16
N TRP A 206 -14.44 -12.92 2.08
CA TRP A 206 -13.40 -13.88 2.43
C TRP A 206 -13.04 -14.83 1.29
N SER A 207 -13.97 -15.12 0.38
CA SER A 207 -13.72 -16.02 -0.75
C SER A 207 -12.70 -15.39 -1.69
N ASP A 208 -12.95 -14.13 -2.06
CA ASP A 208 -12.07 -13.37 -2.93
C ASP A 208 -10.75 -13.01 -2.23
N ALA A 209 -10.83 -12.60 -0.96
CA ALA A 209 -9.65 -12.22 -0.18
C ALA A 209 -8.65 -13.38 -0.04
N LEU A 210 -9.10 -14.57 0.34
CA LEU A 210 -8.22 -15.74 0.54
C LEU A 210 -7.63 -16.24 -0.79
N LEU A 211 -8.42 -16.21 -1.86
CA LEU A 211 -7.97 -16.60 -3.20
C LEU A 211 -6.87 -15.66 -3.70
N MET A 212 -7.07 -14.36 -3.53
CA MET A 212 -6.09 -13.34 -3.92
C MET A 212 -4.88 -13.33 -2.99
N ALA A 213 -5.04 -13.64 -1.69
CA ALA A 213 -3.97 -13.67 -0.70
C ALA A 213 -2.83 -14.62 -1.10
N GLY A 214 -3.14 -15.80 -1.64
CA GLY A 214 -2.13 -16.73 -2.14
C GLY A 214 -1.30 -16.14 -3.28
N GLY A 215 -1.96 -15.50 -4.26
CA GLY A 215 -1.30 -14.79 -5.34
C GLY A 215 -0.45 -13.64 -4.84
N ALA A 216 -0.99 -12.80 -3.98
CA ALA A 216 -0.31 -11.62 -3.41
C ALA A 216 0.90 -11.99 -2.56
N LEU A 217 0.84 -13.08 -1.78
CA LEU A 217 1.96 -13.58 -0.98
C LEU A 217 3.14 -13.98 -1.88
N LEU A 218 2.89 -14.81 -2.89
CA LEU A 218 3.90 -15.24 -3.85
C LEU A 218 4.44 -14.04 -4.63
N GLY A 219 3.55 -13.17 -5.12
CA GLY A 219 3.91 -11.96 -5.83
C GLY A 219 4.79 -11.03 -4.98
N GLY A 220 4.46 -10.85 -3.70
CA GLY A 220 5.25 -10.04 -2.77
C GLY A 220 6.64 -10.61 -2.52
N TYR A 221 6.75 -11.94 -2.36
CA TYR A 221 8.04 -12.61 -2.17
C TYR A 221 8.93 -12.51 -3.43
N PHE A 222 8.40 -12.85 -4.60
CA PHE A 222 9.13 -12.77 -5.87
C PHE A 222 9.40 -11.31 -6.27
N GLY A 223 8.48 -10.39 -5.97
CA GLY A 223 8.64 -8.96 -6.21
C GLY A 223 9.81 -8.35 -5.44
N ALA A 224 9.92 -8.69 -4.15
CA ALA A 224 11.02 -8.23 -3.30
C ALA A 224 12.35 -8.90 -3.63
N SER A 225 12.36 -10.21 -3.91
CA SER A 225 13.59 -10.96 -4.22
C SER A 225 14.11 -10.68 -5.64
N MET A 226 13.23 -10.48 -6.62
CA MET A 226 13.61 -10.26 -8.02
C MET A 226 13.64 -8.78 -8.44
N ALA A 227 13.44 -7.84 -7.49
CA ALA A 227 13.39 -6.39 -7.72
C ALA A 227 12.74 -6.05 -9.07
N VAL A 228 11.54 -6.61 -9.30
CA VAL A 228 11.01 -6.76 -10.65
C VAL A 228 10.87 -5.39 -11.30
N ARG A 229 11.59 -5.19 -12.41
CA ARG A 229 11.50 -4.01 -13.29
C ARG A 229 10.21 -4.05 -14.11
N VAL A 230 9.05 -4.36 -13.51
CA VAL A 230 7.78 -4.19 -14.22
C VAL A 230 7.71 -2.72 -14.58
N GLY A 231 7.63 -2.42 -15.87
CA GLY A 231 7.63 -1.06 -16.34
C GLY A 231 6.50 -0.30 -15.64
N GLN A 232 6.84 0.68 -14.80
CA GLN A 232 5.90 1.59 -14.14
C GLN A 232 4.88 2.16 -15.16
N ILE A 233 5.30 2.26 -16.43
CA ILE A 233 4.49 2.67 -17.58
C ILE A 233 3.26 1.76 -17.81
N TRP A 234 3.38 0.44 -17.63
CA TRP A 234 2.32 -0.52 -17.93
C TRP A 234 1.28 -0.58 -16.80
N VAL A 235 1.76 -0.53 -15.56
CA VAL A 235 0.91 -0.39 -14.37
C VAL A 235 0.11 0.92 -14.46
N ARG A 236 0.80 2.02 -14.80
CA ARG A 236 0.18 3.33 -15.02
C ARG A 236 -0.87 3.31 -16.13
N ARG A 237 -0.56 2.71 -17.29
CA ARG A 237 -1.51 2.59 -18.40
C ARG A 237 -2.75 1.76 -18.02
N GLY A 238 -2.56 0.67 -17.28
CA GLY A 238 -3.66 -0.14 -16.76
C GLY A 238 -4.57 0.65 -15.82
N ILE A 239 -4.00 1.34 -14.82
CA ILE A 239 -4.77 2.13 -13.85
C ILE A 239 -5.53 3.27 -14.55
N VAL A 240 -4.88 3.99 -15.47
CA VAL A 240 -5.54 5.08 -16.22
C VAL A 240 -6.68 4.53 -17.08
N ALA A 241 -6.48 3.39 -17.75
CA ALA A 241 -7.54 2.75 -18.53
C ALA A 241 -8.73 2.35 -17.65
N ILE A 242 -8.46 1.74 -16.49
CA ILE A 242 -9.54 1.31 -15.59
C ILE A 242 -10.24 2.52 -14.93
N GLY A 243 -9.47 3.53 -14.50
CA GLY A 243 -10.04 4.77 -13.96
C GLY A 243 -10.91 5.50 -14.99
N PHE A 244 -10.53 5.46 -16.27
CA PHE A 244 -11.35 5.98 -17.35
C PHE A 244 -12.65 5.17 -17.48
N VAL A 245 -12.59 3.84 -17.48
CA VAL A 245 -13.79 2.98 -17.54
C VAL A 245 -14.72 3.23 -16.35
N ILE A 246 -14.19 3.29 -15.12
CA ILE A 246 -14.98 3.55 -13.90
C ILE A 246 -15.57 4.96 -13.88
N PHE A 247 -14.92 5.95 -14.49
CA PHE A 247 -15.44 7.32 -14.53
C PHE A 247 -16.64 7.48 -15.48
N PHE A 248 -16.71 6.64 -16.53
CA PHE A 248 -17.75 6.71 -17.57
C PHE A 248 -18.86 5.66 -17.42
N VAL A 249 -18.82 4.82 -16.37
CA VAL A 249 -19.86 3.85 -16.00
C VAL A 249 -20.53 4.32 -14.72
#